data_AF-A0A938NKC4-F1
#
_entry.id   AF-A0A938NKC4-F1
#
_cell.length_a   1.000
_cell.length_b   1.000
_cell.length_c   1.000
_cell.angle_alpha   90.00
_cell.angle_beta   90.00
_cell.angle_gamma   90.00
#
_symmetry.space_group_name_H-M   'P 1'
#
loop_
_entity.id
_entity.type
_entity.pdbx_description
1 polymer ?
#
loop_
_entity_poly.entity_id
_entity_poly.type
_entity_poly.pdbx_seq_one_letter_code
_entity_poly.pdbx_strand_id
1 'polypeptide(L)'
;MHFAAPLSVADDSLVALWYGGLPDVPARALALERNPRVDRWIDQFSGRSREVFQAWLNRGEAYRPIIEAALARYELPKELYYLAMIESGFKLTAVSSAGAVGPWQFIRGTARRYP
;
A
#
# COMPACT_ATOMS: atom_id res chain seq x y z
N MET A 1 3.00 40.18 -12.39
CA MET A 1 2.49 39.40 -11.25
C MET A 1 2.19 38.00 -11.75
N HIS A 2 3.06 37.03 -11.44
CA HIS A 2 2.93 35.65 -11.90
C HIS A 2 2.17 34.82 -10.87
N PHE A 3 1.04 34.26 -11.27
CA PHE A 3 0.47 33.07 -10.64
C PHE A 3 0.73 31.90 -11.57
N ALA A 4 1.52 30.94 -11.12
CA ALA A 4 1.73 29.68 -11.84
C ALA A 4 0.44 28.85 -11.77
N ALA A 5 -0.01 28.37 -12.93
CA ALA A 5 -1.09 27.38 -13.03
C ALA A 5 -0.69 26.05 -12.37
N PRO A 6 -1.64 25.26 -11.84
CA PRO A 6 -1.35 23.94 -11.29
C PRO A 6 -0.78 23.02 -12.37
N LEU A 7 0.30 22.30 -12.03
CA LEU A 7 0.91 21.31 -12.91
C LEU A 7 -0.10 20.17 -13.16
N SER A 8 -0.60 20.12 -14.39
CA SER A 8 -1.34 18.99 -14.95
C SER A 8 -0.42 17.77 -14.99
N VAL A 9 -0.61 16.82 -14.07
CA VAL A 9 -0.04 15.47 -14.21
C VAL A 9 -0.92 14.71 -15.19
N ALA A 10 -0.68 14.97 -16.47
CA ALA A 10 -1.18 14.16 -17.58
C ALA A 10 -0.15 14.26 -18.71
N ASP A 11 0.96 13.57 -18.50
CA ASP A 11 1.83 13.19 -19.61
C ASP A 11 2.23 11.72 -19.42
N ASP A 12 1.40 10.84 -19.95
CA ASP A 12 1.58 9.39 -19.97
C ASP A 12 2.79 8.96 -20.82
N SER A 13 3.47 9.90 -21.50
CA SER A 13 4.66 9.61 -22.32
C SER A 13 5.90 9.22 -21.49
N LEU A 14 5.99 9.70 -20.24
CA LEU A 14 7.06 9.30 -19.33
C LEU A 14 6.86 7.87 -18.81
N VAL A 15 5.62 7.40 -18.70
CA VAL A 15 5.35 6.00 -18.38
C VAL A 15 5.75 5.12 -19.57
N ALA A 16 5.49 5.52 -20.81
CA ALA A 16 5.88 4.72 -21.97
C ALA A 16 7.41 4.56 -22.15
N LEU A 17 8.20 5.58 -21.83
CA LEU A 17 9.67 5.56 -21.99
C LEU A 17 10.40 4.63 -21.03
N TRP A 18 9.83 4.34 -19.85
CA TRP A 18 10.45 3.47 -18.85
C TRP A 18 10.10 1.98 -19.01
N TYR A 19 9.05 1.64 -19.76
CA TYR A 19 8.57 0.25 -19.91
C TYR A 19 8.94 -0.39 -21.26
N GLY A 20 9.63 0.31 -22.16
CA GLY A 20 9.84 -0.09 -23.56
C GLY A 20 10.92 -1.15 -23.86
N GLY A 21 11.42 -1.91 -22.87
CA GLY A 21 12.56 -2.82 -23.09
C GLY A 21 12.58 -4.11 -22.27
N LEU A 22 11.57 -4.36 -21.44
CA LEU A 22 11.40 -5.61 -20.72
C LEU A 22 10.34 -6.47 -21.45
N PRO A 23 10.46 -7.81 -21.47
CA PRO A 23 9.34 -8.65 -21.90
C PRO A 23 8.10 -8.22 -21.10
N ASP A 24 6.92 -8.26 -21.72
CA ASP A 24 5.67 -7.71 -21.20
C ASP A 24 5.30 -8.30 -19.82
N VAL A 25 5.90 -7.76 -18.76
CA VAL A 25 5.61 -8.09 -17.36
C VAL A 25 4.91 -6.85 -16.81
N PRO A 26 3.57 -6.83 -16.73
CA PRO A 26 2.89 -5.73 -16.04
C PRO A 26 3.44 -5.68 -14.62
N ALA A 27 3.71 -4.48 -14.10
CA ALA A 27 3.91 -4.24 -12.68
C ALA A 27 2.73 -4.89 -11.94
N ARG A 28 2.91 -6.14 -11.51
CA ARG A 28 1.81 -7.11 -11.45
C ARG A 28 0.89 -6.70 -10.31
N ALA A 29 -0.24 -6.09 -10.66
CA ALA A 29 -1.42 -6.06 -9.81
C ALA A 29 -1.57 -7.48 -9.24
N LEU A 30 -1.60 -7.59 -7.92
CA LEU A 30 -1.59 -8.89 -7.26
C LEU A 30 -2.75 -9.73 -7.80
N ALA A 31 -2.44 -10.90 -8.37
CA ALA A 31 -3.45 -11.79 -8.90
C ALA A 31 -4.42 -12.18 -7.77
N LEU A 32 -5.68 -11.80 -7.92
CA LEU A 32 -6.70 -12.09 -6.93
C LEU A 32 -7.16 -13.53 -7.11
N GLU A 33 -6.76 -14.38 -6.18
CA GLU A 33 -7.24 -15.76 -6.10
C GLU A 33 -8.39 -15.85 -5.10
N ARG A 34 -9.49 -16.48 -5.50
CA ARG A 34 -10.59 -16.79 -4.59
C ARG A 34 -10.39 -18.20 -4.03
N ASN A 35 -10.35 -18.31 -2.71
CA ASN A 35 -10.31 -19.61 -2.03
C ASN A 35 -11.01 -19.51 -0.65
N PRO A 36 -11.28 -20.64 0.02
CA PRO A 36 -12.02 -20.64 1.29
C PRO A 36 -11.36 -19.83 2.41
N ARG A 37 -10.05 -19.53 2.34
CA ARG A 37 -9.39 -18.66 3.33
C ARG A 37 -9.74 -17.20 3.06
N VAL A 38 -9.77 -16.80 1.79
CA VAL A 38 -10.17 -15.45 1.36
C VAL A 38 -11.64 -15.20 1.66
N ASP A 39 -12.52 -16.18 1.39
CA ASP A 39 -13.95 -16.12 1.70
C ASP A 39 -14.20 -15.74 3.18
N ARG A 40 -13.53 -16.45 4.10
CA ARG A 40 -13.68 -16.20 5.54
C ARG A 40 -13.32 -14.77 5.94
N TRP A 41 -12.27 -14.20 5.33
CA TRP A 41 -11.87 -12.83 5.61
C TRP A 41 -12.87 -11.82 5.04
N ILE A 42 -13.44 -12.11 3.88
CA ILE A 42 -14.47 -11.27 3.27
C ILE A 42 -15.73 -11.28 4.13
N ASP A 43 -16.17 -12.44 4.61
CA ASP A 43 -17.32 -12.54 5.52
C ASP A 43 -17.07 -11.80 6.84
N GLN A 44 -15.87 -11.94 7.41
CA GLN A 44 -15.50 -11.27 8.66
C GLN A 44 -15.50 -9.75 8.52
N PHE A 45 -14.82 -9.21 7.49
CA PHE A 45 -14.68 -7.76 7.29
C PHE A 45 -15.93 -7.11 6.71
N SER A 46 -16.80 -7.87 6.03
CA SER A 46 -18.10 -7.38 5.57
C SER A 46 -19.18 -7.48 6.64
N GLY A 47 -18.99 -8.35 7.65
CA GLY A 47 -19.90 -8.56 8.77
C GLY A 47 -19.37 -7.98 10.08
N ARG A 48 -18.96 -8.86 11.00
CA ARG A 48 -18.68 -8.54 12.42
C ARG A 48 -17.56 -7.52 12.63
N SER A 49 -16.61 -7.41 11.71
CA SER A 49 -15.48 -6.47 11.79
C SER A 49 -15.63 -5.25 10.88
N ARG A 50 -16.80 -5.02 10.28
CA ARG A 50 -17.02 -3.94 9.32
C ARG A 50 -16.66 -2.56 9.85
N GLU A 51 -17.06 -2.23 11.07
CA GLU A 51 -16.78 -0.92 11.67
C GLU A 51 -15.29 -0.70 11.91
N VAL A 52 -14.59 -1.73 12.42
CA VAL A 52 -13.15 -1.69 12.64
C VAL A 52 -12.39 -1.58 11.31
N PHE A 53 -12.81 -2.36 10.31
CA PHE A 53 -12.25 -2.32 8.96
C PHE A 53 -12.40 -0.93 8.33
N GLN A 54 -13.59 -0.32 8.44
CA GLN A 54 -13.83 1.04 7.97
C GLN A 54 -12.97 2.07 8.70
N ALA A 55 -12.79 1.93 10.02
CA ALA A 55 -11.91 2.81 10.78
C ALA A 55 -10.45 2.71 10.32
N TRP A 56 -9.98 1.52 9.93
CA TRP A 56 -8.64 1.34 9.37
C TRP A 56 -8.52 1.97 7.98
N LEU A 57 -9.51 1.79 7.11
CA LEU A 57 -9.54 2.46 5.79
C LEU A 57 -9.47 3.98 5.94
N ASN A 58 -10.33 4.55 6.80
CA ASN A 58 -10.35 5.99 7.05
C ASN A 58 -9.00 6.51 7.58
N ARG A 59 -8.32 5.74 8.43
CA ARG A 59 -6.99 6.12 8.95
C ARG A 59 -5.93 6.07 7.86
N GLY A 60 -5.99 5.07 6.98
CA GLY A 60 -5.01 4.87 5.92
C GLY A 60 -5.12 5.89 4.78
N GLU A 61 -6.32 6.39 4.47
CA GLU A 61 -6.55 7.31 3.34
C GLU A 61 -5.62 8.53 3.37
N ALA A 62 -5.36 9.10 4.55
CA ALA A 62 -4.43 10.22 4.71
C ALA A 62 -2.98 9.90 4.28
N TYR A 63 -2.57 8.63 4.31
CA TYR A 63 -1.22 8.17 3.98
C TYR A 63 -1.13 7.52 2.61
N ARG A 64 -2.26 7.17 1.99
CA ARG A 64 -2.32 6.45 0.71
C ARG A 64 -1.46 7.11 -0.38
N PRO A 65 -1.55 8.42 -0.66
CA PRO A 65 -0.75 9.03 -1.74
C PRO A 65 0.77 8.90 -1.50
N ILE A 66 1.20 9.04 -0.24
CA ILE A 66 2.62 8.95 0.14
C ILE A 66 3.11 7.50 0.01
N ILE A 67 2.31 6.54 0.47
CA ILE A 67 2.65 5.11 0.41
C ILE A 67 2.69 4.64 -1.04
N GLU A 68 1.68 4.97 -1.85
CA GLU A 68 1.63 4.55 -3.25
C GLU A 68 2.76 5.18 -4.07
N ALA A 69 3.11 6.45 -3.82
CA ALA A 69 4.27 7.09 -4.45
C ALA A 69 5.60 6.41 -4.05
N ALA A 70 5.75 6.02 -2.79
CA ALA A 70 6.92 5.27 -2.33
C ALA A 70 6.99 3.89 -3.00
N LEU A 71 5.89 3.13 -3.05
CA LEU A 71 5.83 1.83 -3.71
C LEU A 71 6.17 1.94 -5.19
N ALA A 72 5.62 2.95 -5.89
CA ALA A 72 5.89 3.19 -7.31
C ALA A 72 7.38 3.46 -7.58
N ARG A 73 8.07 4.21 -6.70
CA ARG A 73 9.51 4.46 -6.82
C ARG A 73 10.36 3.18 -6.82
N TYR A 74 9.88 2.13 -6.16
CA TYR A 74 10.54 0.83 -6.09
C TYR A 74 9.88 -0.21 -7.00
N GLU A 75 9.05 0.22 -7.95
CA GLU A 75 8.33 -0.67 -8.89
C GLU A 75 7.48 -1.75 -8.19
N LEU A 76 6.98 -1.43 -6.99
CA LEU A 76 6.17 -2.33 -6.18
C LEU A 76 4.66 -2.14 -6.44
N PRO A 77 3.85 -3.21 -6.34
CA PRO A 77 2.40 -3.11 -6.47
C PRO A 77 1.78 -2.20 -5.41
N LYS A 78 0.91 -1.28 -5.83
CA LYS A 78 0.19 -0.36 -4.92
C LYS A 78 -0.70 -1.09 -3.91
N GLU A 79 -1.17 -2.29 -4.26
CA GLU A 79 -2.00 -3.13 -3.39
C GLU A 79 -1.28 -3.52 -2.09
N LEU A 80 0.06 -3.45 -2.05
CA LEU A 80 0.81 -3.66 -0.82
C LEU A 80 0.46 -2.65 0.29
N TYR A 81 -0.11 -1.49 -0.06
CA TYR A 81 -0.70 -0.56 0.91
C TYR A 81 -1.64 -1.26 1.92
N TYR A 82 -2.43 -2.24 1.47
CA TYR A 82 -3.36 -2.96 2.33
C TYR A 82 -2.67 -3.89 3.34
N LEU A 83 -1.37 -4.17 3.19
CA LEU A 83 -0.63 -4.93 4.20
C LEU A 83 -0.51 -4.14 5.50
N ALA A 84 -0.21 -2.83 5.44
CA ALA A 84 -0.16 -1.97 6.63
C ALA A 84 -1.51 -1.89 7.37
N MET A 85 -2.62 -2.08 6.65
CA MET A 85 -3.95 -2.18 7.23
C MET A 85 -4.09 -3.43 8.10
N ILE A 86 -3.64 -4.59 7.61
CA ILE A 86 -3.75 -5.86 8.35
C ILE A 86 -2.74 -5.92 9.51
N GLU A 87 -1.55 -5.35 9.35
CA GLU A 87 -0.48 -5.39 10.36
C GLU A 87 -0.77 -4.50 11.58
N SER A 88 -1.37 -3.33 11.39
CA SER A 88 -1.57 -2.36 12.48
C SER A 88 -2.84 -1.53 12.38
N GLY A 89 -3.61 -1.68 11.31
CA GLY A 89 -4.67 -0.74 10.97
C GLY A 89 -4.15 0.68 10.72
N PHE A 90 -2.95 0.85 10.14
CA PHE A 90 -2.27 2.13 9.97
C PHE A 90 -1.95 2.89 11.27
N LYS A 91 -1.71 2.18 12.39
CA LYS A 91 -1.32 2.83 13.63
C LYS A 91 0.18 3.15 13.61
N LEU A 92 0.52 4.43 13.46
CA LEU A 92 1.92 4.91 13.38
C LEU A 92 2.75 4.59 14.63
N THR A 93 2.10 4.49 15.79
CA THR A 93 2.72 4.21 17.09
C THR A 93 2.61 2.75 17.51
N ALA A 94 2.23 1.84 16.59
CA ALA A 94 2.11 0.43 16.91
C ALA A 94 3.46 -0.18 17.28
N VAL A 95 3.50 -0.90 18.40
CA VAL A 95 4.66 -1.66 18.87
C VAL A 95 4.18 -3.03 19.32
N SER A 96 4.70 -4.11 18.74
CA SER A 96 4.38 -5.47 19.19
C SER A 96 5.25 -5.91 20.36
N SER A 97 4.85 -6.98 21.05
CA SER A 97 5.65 -7.63 22.10
C SER A 97 7.00 -8.14 21.59
N ALA A 98 7.10 -8.44 20.29
CA ALA A 98 8.33 -8.87 19.62
C ALA A 98 9.19 -7.68 19.14
N GLY A 99 8.78 -6.43 19.39
CA GLY A 99 9.52 -5.23 19.01
C GLY A 99 9.34 -4.79 17.55
N ALA A 100 8.28 -5.24 16.88
CA ALA A 100 7.88 -4.74 15.56
C ALA A 100 7.26 -3.35 15.70
N VAL A 101 7.60 -2.39 14.84
CA VAL A 101 7.19 -0.99 14.99
C VAL A 101 6.50 -0.41 13.75
N GLY A 102 5.60 0.54 13.98
CA GLY A 102 4.99 1.36 12.95
C GLY A 102 3.88 0.67 12.14
N PRO A 103 3.41 1.31 11.06
CA PRO A 103 2.21 0.88 10.35
C PRO A 103 2.37 -0.48 9.65
N TRP A 104 3.61 -0.83 9.27
CA TRP A 104 3.97 -2.10 8.64
C TRP A 104 4.53 -3.14 9.61
N GLN A 105 4.59 -2.82 10.91
CA GLN A 105 5.19 -3.71 11.93
C GLN A 105 6.57 -4.23 11.51
N PHE A 106 7.47 -3.33 11.09
CA PHE A 106 8.83 -3.73 10.78
C PHE A 106 9.61 -4.03 12.05
N ILE A 107 10.27 -5.19 12.08
CA ILE A 107 11.19 -5.56 13.17
C ILE A 107 12.55 -4.92 12.88
N ARG A 108 13.12 -4.23 13.89
CA ARG A 108 14.39 -3.48 13.77
C ARG A 108 15.55 -4.30 13.19
N GLY A 109 15.63 -5.60 13.50
CA GLY A 109 16.64 -6.51 12.96
C GLY A 109 16.55 -6.70 11.43
N THR A 110 15.34 -6.76 10.89
CA THR A 110 15.08 -6.95 9.45
C THR A 110 15.09 -5.63 8.69
N ALA A 111 14.61 -4.54 9.31
CA ALA A 111 14.58 -3.20 8.71
C ALA A 111 15.98 -2.69 8.32
N ARG A 112 17.03 -3.07 9.05
CA ARG A 112 18.43 -2.71 8.71
C ARG A 112 18.98 -3.44 7.47
N ARG A 113 18.31 -4.50 7.00
CA ARG A 113 18.74 -5.29 5.84
C ARG A 113 18.19 -4.74 4.52
N TYR A 114 17.18 -3.85 4.58
CA TYR A 114 16.56 -3.22 3.41
C TYR A 114 16.46 -1.70 3.65
N PRO A 115 17.55 -0.94 3.42
CA PRO A 115 17.61 0.51 3.60
C PRO A 115 16.90 1.31 2.50
#